data_AF-A0A3R8WVT8-F1
#
_entry.id   AF-A0A3R8WVT8-F1
#
_cell.length_a   1.000
_cell.length_b   1.000
_cell.length_c   1.000
_cell.angle_alpha   90.00
_cell.angle_beta   90.00
_cell.angle_gamma   90.00
#
_symmetry.space_group_name_H-M   'P 1'
#
loop_
_entity.id
_entity.type
_entity.pdbx_description
1 polymer ?
#
loop_
_entity_poly.entity_id
_entity_poly.type
_entity_poly.pdbx_seq_one_letter_code
_entity_poly.pdbx_strand_id
1 'polypeptide(L)'
;MQDHKGQYQPYTPGMKPPEGVFAPMQGYTHEDLIEAAGKRVEAVLTANYVDPTLAKETLFALADHLNRAFQSQNVEYQIATWFKKPYDDPAARAQSVSAMGESFGALAIRAAGDSLKGSPLLHKSDAFLSAFISAAGDGVSDRIVTLNKQNS
;
A
#
# COMPACT_ATOMS: atom_id res chain seq x y z
N MET A 1 -7.65 30.81 -12.80
CA MET A 1 -8.22 29.50 -13.15
C MET A 1 -7.70 28.54 -12.10
N GLN A 2 -8.57 27.92 -11.30
CA GLN A 2 -8.14 26.93 -10.31
C GLN A 2 -7.76 25.66 -11.05
N ASP A 3 -6.47 25.41 -11.12
CA ASP A 3 -5.85 24.16 -11.51
C ASP A 3 -6.31 23.07 -10.54
N HIS A 4 -7.27 22.25 -10.99
CA HIS A 4 -7.71 21.02 -10.33
C HIS A 4 -6.54 20.04 -10.29
N LYS A 5 -5.58 20.25 -9.39
CA LYS A 5 -4.54 19.28 -9.09
C LYS A 5 -5.17 18.04 -8.46
N GLY A 6 -5.24 16.97 -9.24
CA GLY A 6 -5.10 15.60 -8.75
C GLY A 6 -6.28 15.01 -7.98
N GLN A 7 -7.49 15.01 -8.55
CA GLN A 7 -8.49 14.05 -8.10
C GLN A 7 -8.10 12.65 -8.61
N TYR A 8 -8.15 11.65 -7.72
CA TYR A 8 -7.95 10.26 -8.10
C TYR A 8 -8.90 9.90 -9.24
N GLN A 9 -8.35 9.37 -10.33
CA GLN A 9 -9.12 8.93 -11.47
C GLN A 9 -8.87 7.43 -11.68
N PRO A 10 -9.82 6.56 -11.29
CA PRO A 10 -9.71 5.14 -11.55
C PRO A 10 -9.41 4.89 -13.03
N TYR A 11 -8.48 3.99 -13.31
CA TYR A 11 -8.15 3.66 -14.68
C TYR A 11 -9.33 2.97 -15.38
N THR A 12 -9.77 3.55 -16.50
CA THR A 12 -10.71 2.91 -17.42
C THR A 12 -9.94 2.40 -18.64
N PRO A 13 -10.13 1.14 -19.08
CA PRO A 13 -9.49 0.64 -20.29
C PRO A 13 -9.68 1.57 -21.49
N GLY A 14 -8.58 1.97 -22.13
CA GLY A 14 -8.58 2.92 -23.25
C GLY A 14 -8.28 4.37 -22.84
N MET A 15 -8.18 4.67 -21.55
CA MET A 15 -7.67 5.96 -21.07
C MET A 15 -6.19 6.10 -21.43
N LYS A 16 -5.81 7.23 -22.03
CA LYS A 16 -4.41 7.55 -22.33
C LYS A 16 -3.76 8.19 -21.10
N PRO A 17 -2.82 7.52 -20.42
CA PRO A 17 -2.11 8.12 -19.29
C PRO A 17 -1.22 9.29 -19.75
N PRO A 18 -0.83 10.20 -18.83
CA PRO A 18 0.16 11.23 -19.10
C PRO A 18 1.46 10.66 -19.69
N GLU A 19 2.21 11.49 -20.40
CA GLU A 19 3.50 11.08 -20.95
C GLU A 19 4.44 10.56 -19.85
N GLY A 20 5.10 9.43 -20.09
CA GLY A 20 5.97 8.76 -19.12
C GLY A 20 5.23 7.96 -18.03
N VAL A 21 3.90 8.02 -17.96
CA VAL A 21 3.08 7.20 -17.04
C VAL A 21 2.52 6.01 -17.81
N PHE A 22 2.64 4.82 -17.22
CA PHE A 22 2.09 3.62 -17.80
C PHE A 22 0.74 3.28 -17.19
N ALA A 23 -0.15 2.69 -18.00
CA ALA A 23 -1.42 2.16 -17.52
C ALA A 23 -1.18 1.08 -16.44
N PRO A 24 -2.05 0.98 -15.42
CA PRO A 24 -1.96 -0.03 -14.37
C PRO A 24 -1.81 -1.44 -14.95
N MET A 25 -1.13 -2.31 -14.20
CA MET A 25 -0.96 -3.70 -14.63
C MET A 25 -2.31 -4.41 -14.67
N GLN A 26 -2.52 -5.26 -15.68
CA GLN A 26 -3.76 -6.03 -15.79
C GLN A 26 -3.91 -6.96 -14.58
N GLY A 27 -5.07 -6.88 -13.91
CA GLY A 27 -5.36 -7.69 -12.73
C GLY A 27 -4.77 -7.17 -11.41
N TYR A 28 -3.92 -6.13 -11.44
CA TYR A 28 -3.46 -5.47 -10.23
C TYR A 28 -4.50 -4.47 -9.73
N THR A 29 -4.87 -4.57 -8.45
CA THR A 29 -5.69 -3.58 -7.75
C THR A 29 -5.02 -3.14 -6.45
N HIS A 30 -5.46 -2.04 -5.85
CA HIS A 30 -5.05 -1.69 -4.49
C HIS A 30 -5.35 -2.78 -3.47
N GLU A 31 -6.35 -3.64 -3.75
CA GLU A 31 -6.77 -4.73 -2.88
C GLU A 31 -5.63 -5.74 -2.66
N ASP A 32 -4.77 -5.98 -3.65
CA ASP A 32 -3.59 -6.85 -3.49
C ASP A 32 -2.64 -6.35 -2.38
N LEU A 33 -2.41 -5.04 -2.32
CA LEU A 33 -1.55 -4.43 -1.30
C LEU A 33 -2.27 -4.38 0.06
N ILE A 34 -3.57 -4.07 0.05
CA ILE A 34 -4.40 -4.02 1.25
C ILE A 34 -4.49 -5.40 1.90
N GLU A 35 -4.69 -6.46 1.11
CA GLU A 35 -4.75 -7.84 1.60
C GLU A 35 -3.40 -8.27 2.20
N ALA A 36 -2.28 -7.93 1.55
CA ALA A 36 -0.95 -8.23 2.04
C ALA A 36 -0.66 -7.53 3.39
N ALA A 37 -1.02 -6.25 3.52
CA ALA A 37 -0.93 -5.50 4.77
C ALA A 37 -1.87 -6.10 5.84
N GLY A 38 -3.12 -6.36 5.47
CA GLY A 38 -4.16 -6.88 6.35
C GLY A 38 -3.78 -8.22 6.97
N LYS A 39 -3.21 -9.15 6.20
CA LYS A 39 -2.74 -10.46 6.73
C LYS A 39 -1.67 -10.31 7.80
N ARG A 40 -0.71 -9.39 7.63
CA ARG A 40 0.34 -9.16 8.63
C ARG A 40 -0.22 -8.50 9.88
N VAL A 41 -1.10 -7.52 9.70
CA VAL A 41 -1.76 -6.85 10.82
C VAL A 41 -2.66 -7.82 11.59
N GLU A 42 -3.42 -8.67 10.90
CA GLU A 42 -4.25 -9.71 11.51
C GLU A 42 -3.41 -10.60 12.43
N ALA A 43 -2.23 -11.04 11.97
CA ALA A 43 -1.31 -11.81 12.80
C ALA A 43 -0.87 -11.05 14.07
N VAL A 44 -0.62 -9.74 13.99
CA VAL A 44 -0.32 -8.90 15.17
C VAL A 44 -1.51 -8.82 16.12
N LEU A 45 -2.72 -8.61 15.59
CA LEU A 45 -3.96 -8.54 16.38
C LEU A 45 -4.21 -9.87 17.12
N THR A 46 -4.05 -11.00 16.43
CA THR A 46 -4.19 -12.34 17.03
C THR A 46 -3.14 -12.60 18.10
N ALA A 47 -1.85 -12.29 17.83
CA ALA A 47 -0.77 -12.51 18.78
C ALA A 47 -0.91 -11.67 20.07
N ASN A 48 -1.66 -10.57 20.00
CA ASN A 48 -1.92 -9.67 21.13
C ASN A 48 -3.31 -9.87 21.75
N TYR A 49 -3.96 -11.01 21.44
CA TYR A 49 -5.27 -11.40 21.97
C TYR A 49 -6.32 -10.29 21.85
N VAL A 50 -6.30 -9.56 20.73
CA VAL A 50 -7.33 -8.56 20.45
C VAL A 50 -8.66 -9.29 20.25
N ASP A 51 -9.73 -8.74 20.84
CA ASP A 51 -11.08 -9.25 20.65
C ASP A 51 -11.39 -9.42 19.15
N PRO A 52 -11.95 -10.56 18.71
CA PRO A 52 -12.18 -10.82 17.28
C PRO A 52 -13.08 -9.80 16.58
N THR A 53 -14.06 -9.22 17.28
CA THR A 53 -14.95 -8.19 16.72
C THR A 53 -14.15 -6.91 16.50
N LEU A 54 -13.40 -6.48 17.52
CA LEU A 54 -12.53 -5.31 17.43
C LEU A 54 -11.43 -5.49 16.38
N ALA A 55 -10.87 -6.69 16.25
CA ALA A 55 -9.87 -7.02 15.23
C ALA A 55 -10.46 -6.85 13.83
N LYS A 56 -11.68 -7.35 13.59
CA LYS A 56 -12.36 -7.21 12.31
C LYS A 56 -12.67 -5.75 11.97
N GLU A 57 -13.18 -4.97 12.92
CA GLU A 57 -13.41 -3.53 12.75
C GLU A 57 -12.11 -2.78 12.45
N THR A 58 -11.02 -3.14 13.13
CA THR A 58 -9.69 -2.56 12.92
C THR A 58 -9.16 -2.88 11.52
N LEU A 59 -9.34 -4.10 11.03
CA LEU A 59 -8.93 -4.48 9.68
C LEU A 59 -9.75 -3.75 8.60
N PHE A 60 -11.04 -3.51 8.82
CA PHE A 60 -11.84 -2.69 7.91
C PHE A 60 -11.40 -1.23 7.90
N ALA A 61 -11.14 -0.64 9.08
CA ALA A 61 -10.62 0.72 9.18
C ALA A 61 -9.25 0.85 8.49
N LEU A 62 -8.35 -0.13 8.70
CA LEU A 62 -7.07 -0.21 8.02
C LEU A 62 -7.25 -0.25 6.49
N ALA A 63 -8.13 -1.12 6.00
CA ALA A 63 -8.38 -1.27 4.56
C ALA A 63 -8.89 0.04 3.92
N ASP A 64 -9.82 0.75 4.57
CA ASP A 64 -10.33 2.04 4.09
C ASP A 64 -9.23 3.11 4.05
N HIS A 65 -8.44 3.23 5.12
CA HIS A 65 -7.33 4.18 5.19
C HIS A 65 -6.24 3.90 4.16
N LEU A 66 -5.86 2.63 3.98
CA LEU A 66 -4.89 2.22 2.95
C LEU A 66 -5.41 2.52 1.56
N ASN A 67 -6.66 2.17 1.26
CA ASN A 67 -7.26 2.42 -0.04
C ASN A 67 -7.26 3.92 -0.36
N ARG A 68 -7.71 4.78 0.58
CA ARG A 68 -7.68 6.24 0.40
C ARG A 68 -6.27 6.76 0.20
N ALA A 69 -5.29 6.27 0.97
CA ALA A 69 -3.90 6.67 0.83
C ALA A 69 -3.36 6.30 -0.57
N PHE A 70 -3.62 5.09 -1.04
CA PHE A 70 -3.17 4.63 -2.35
C PHE A 70 -3.84 5.39 -3.50
N GLN A 71 -5.15 5.63 -3.41
CA GLN A 71 -5.88 6.46 -4.37
C GLN A 71 -5.34 7.89 -4.41
N SER A 72 -5.07 8.50 -3.25
CA SER A 72 -4.54 9.87 -3.19
C SER A 72 -3.17 10.03 -3.86
N GLN A 73 -2.41 8.93 -3.98
CA GLN A 73 -1.08 8.90 -4.57
C GLN A 73 -1.06 8.24 -5.97
N ASN A 74 -2.19 7.76 -6.50
CA ASN A 74 -2.25 7.03 -7.77
C ASN A 74 -1.24 5.86 -7.81
N VAL A 75 -1.16 5.08 -6.72
CA VAL A 75 -0.12 4.05 -6.51
C VAL A 75 -0.08 3.01 -7.63
N GLU A 76 -1.23 2.62 -8.18
CA GLU A 76 -1.32 1.68 -9.28
C GLU A 76 -0.61 2.14 -10.56
N TYR A 77 -0.65 3.45 -10.83
CA TYR A 77 0.04 4.05 -11.97
C TYR A 77 1.54 4.16 -11.69
N GLN A 78 1.92 4.51 -10.46
CA GLN A 78 3.33 4.58 -10.06
C GLN A 78 4.02 3.21 -10.14
N ILE A 79 3.37 2.17 -9.61
CA ILE A 79 3.88 0.79 -9.68
C ILE A 79 4.04 0.34 -11.14
N ALA A 80 3.01 0.52 -11.97
CA ALA A 80 3.10 0.16 -13.38
C ALA A 80 4.22 0.92 -14.09
N THR A 81 4.39 2.20 -13.77
CA THR A 81 5.43 3.04 -14.36
C THR A 81 6.82 2.58 -13.95
N TRP A 82 7.05 2.25 -12.68
CA TRP A 82 8.35 1.77 -12.22
C TRP A 82 8.65 0.37 -12.74
N PHE A 83 7.66 -0.48 -12.96
CA PHE A 83 7.89 -1.81 -13.51
C PHE A 83 8.16 -1.78 -15.02
N LYS A 84 7.55 -0.84 -15.75
CA LYS A 84 7.61 -0.78 -17.22
C LYS A 84 8.61 0.24 -17.77
N LYS A 85 9.10 1.19 -16.97
CA LYS A 85 10.12 2.14 -17.45
C LYS A 85 11.36 1.35 -17.92
N PRO A 86 12.00 1.76 -19.01
CA PRO A 86 13.23 1.12 -19.47
C PRO A 86 14.33 1.30 -18.42
N TYR A 87 15.12 0.25 -18.21
CA TYR A 87 16.30 0.27 -17.36
C TYR A 87 17.50 -0.18 -18.18
N ASP A 88 18.59 0.59 -18.08
CA ASP A 88 19.84 0.26 -18.78
C ASP A 88 20.52 -0.99 -18.15
N ASP A 89 20.30 -1.23 -16.85
CA ASP A 89 20.80 -2.37 -16.09
C ASP A 89 19.65 -3.08 -15.34
N PRO A 90 19.45 -4.40 -15.51
CA PRO A 90 18.51 -5.19 -14.72
C PRO A 90 18.68 -5.04 -13.18
N ALA A 91 19.90 -4.83 -12.68
CA ALA A 91 20.13 -4.59 -11.26
C ALA A 91 19.54 -3.24 -10.80
N ALA A 92 19.54 -2.22 -11.67
CA ALA A 92 18.93 -0.92 -11.40
C ALA A 92 17.40 -1.03 -11.28
N ARG A 93 16.77 -1.95 -12.01
CA ARG A 93 15.34 -2.27 -11.84
C ARG A 93 15.05 -2.79 -10.44
N ALA A 94 15.81 -3.78 -9.99
CA ALA A 94 15.60 -4.37 -8.66
C ALA A 94 15.78 -3.33 -7.54
N GLN A 95 16.81 -2.48 -7.63
CA GLN A 95 17.04 -1.39 -6.68
C GLN A 95 15.92 -0.35 -6.71
N SER A 96 15.48 0.08 -7.91
CA SER A 96 14.38 1.03 -8.04
C SER A 96 13.10 0.45 -7.43
N VAL A 97 12.77 -0.81 -7.70
CA VAL A 97 11.58 -1.44 -7.10
C VAL A 97 11.69 -1.55 -5.59
N SER A 98 12.88 -1.87 -5.05
CA SER A 98 13.10 -1.91 -3.59
C SER A 98 12.78 -0.55 -2.94
N ALA A 99 13.31 0.54 -3.50
CA ALA A 99 13.02 1.89 -3.02
C ALA A 99 11.52 2.24 -3.13
N MET A 100 10.80 1.64 -4.08
CA MET A 100 9.34 1.80 -4.22
C MET A 100 8.61 1.13 -3.08
N GLY A 101 9.00 -0.12 -2.81
CA GLY A 101 8.47 -0.92 -1.71
C GLY A 101 8.63 -0.17 -0.40
N GLU A 102 9.80 0.40 -0.15
CA GLU A 102 10.06 1.25 1.03
C GLU A 102 9.15 2.49 1.06
N SER A 103 9.00 3.19 -0.07
CA SER A 103 8.19 4.41 -0.15
C SER A 103 6.70 4.13 0.11
N PHE A 104 6.15 3.09 -0.50
CA PHE A 104 4.74 2.72 -0.30
C PHE A 104 4.52 1.94 1.01
N GLY A 105 5.54 1.25 1.53
CA GLY A 105 5.55 0.74 2.89
C GLY A 105 5.45 1.88 3.91
N ALA A 106 6.21 2.96 3.74
CA ALA A 106 6.12 4.14 4.59
C ALA A 106 4.76 4.85 4.49
N LEU A 107 4.15 4.88 3.29
CA LEU A 107 2.78 5.36 3.11
C LEU A 107 1.79 4.51 3.91
N ALA A 108 1.93 3.19 3.85
CA ALA A 108 1.08 2.25 4.58
C ALA A 108 1.27 2.34 6.10
N ILE A 109 2.49 2.57 6.59
CA ILE A 109 2.77 2.85 8.01
C ILE A 109 1.94 4.05 8.50
N ARG A 110 1.95 5.15 7.74
CA ARG A 110 1.20 6.37 8.09
C ARG A 110 -0.31 6.12 8.08
N ALA A 111 -0.81 5.47 7.03
CA ALA A 111 -2.22 5.13 6.91
C ALA A 111 -2.70 4.19 8.04
N ALA A 112 -1.87 3.21 8.43
CA ALA A 112 -2.15 2.32 9.55
C ALA A 112 -2.16 3.05 10.90
N GLY A 113 -1.26 4.01 11.11
CA GLY A 113 -1.29 4.88 12.28
C GLY A 113 -2.58 5.70 12.34
N ASP A 114 -2.98 6.28 11.20
CA ASP A 114 -4.22 7.04 11.09
C ASP A 114 -5.48 6.18 11.31
N SER A 115 -5.48 4.92 10.89
CA SER A 115 -6.64 4.01 11.06
C SER A 115 -6.92 3.65 12.52
N LEU A 116 -5.97 3.86 13.42
CA LEU A 116 -6.16 3.63 14.86
C LEU A 116 -6.78 4.84 15.59
N LYS A 117 -6.93 5.99 14.93
CA LYS A 117 -7.54 7.17 15.56
C LYS A 117 -8.97 6.87 15.99
N GLY A 118 -9.23 7.02 17.30
CA GLY A 118 -10.53 6.70 17.90
C GLY A 118 -10.75 5.22 18.21
N SER A 119 -9.81 4.33 17.86
CA SER A 119 -9.84 2.94 18.28
C SER A 119 -9.35 2.79 19.72
N PRO A 120 -9.95 1.90 20.54
CA PRO A 120 -9.42 1.57 21.86
C PRO A 120 -8.01 0.96 21.78
N LEU A 121 -7.61 0.43 20.62
CA LEU A 121 -6.26 -0.10 20.39
C LEU A 121 -5.17 0.98 20.41
N LEU A 122 -5.53 2.26 20.24
CA LEU A 122 -4.59 3.37 20.32
C LEU A 122 -3.95 3.51 21.72
N HIS A 123 -4.57 2.93 22.75
CA HIS A 123 -4.09 2.94 24.13
C HIS A 123 -3.28 1.69 24.51
N LYS A 124 -3.00 0.78 23.56
CA LYS A 124 -2.08 -0.33 23.79
C LYS A 124 -0.62 0.16 23.86
N SER A 125 0.28 -0.76 24.21
CA SER A 125 1.69 -0.45 24.35
C SER A 125 2.33 0.06 23.05
N ASP A 126 3.39 0.85 23.19
CA ASP A 126 4.19 1.31 22.04
C ASP A 126 4.70 0.14 21.19
N ALA A 127 5.04 -0.99 21.84
CA ALA A 127 5.45 -2.21 21.13
C ALA A 127 4.32 -2.76 20.25
N PHE A 128 3.07 -2.74 20.71
CA PHE A 128 1.93 -3.14 19.89
C PHE A 128 1.72 -2.16 18.73
N LEU A 129 1.72 -0.85 19.00
CA LEU A 129 1.51 0.17 17.98
C LEU A 129 2.59 0.12 16.89
N SER A 130 3.85 -0.01 17.29
CA SER A 130 4.98 -0.19 16.38
C SER A 130 4.84 -1.47 15.57
N ALA A 131 4.48 -2.60 16.19
CA ALA A 131 4.29 -3.86 15.47
C ALA A 131 3.13 -3.76 14.46
N PHE A 132 2.04 -3.10 14.83
CA PHE A 132 0.87 -2.90 13.97
C PHE A 132 1.23 -2.10 12.71
N ILE A 133 1.82 -0.92 12.87
CA ILE A 133 2.12 -0.06 11.71
C ILE A 133 3.24 -0.65 10.85
N SER A 134 4.27 -1.26 11.45
CA SER A 134 5.34 -1.94 10.70
C SER A 134 4.80 -3.13 9.92
N ALA A 135 3.91 -3.94 10.51
CA ALA A 135 3.28 -5.07 9.82
C ALA A 135 2.53 -4.63 8.55
N ALA A 136 1.80 -3.50 8.61
CA ALA A 136 1.15 -2.93 7.43
C ALA A 136 2.17 -2.47 6.38
N GLY A 137 3.21 -1.74 6.80
CA GLY A 137 4.28 -1.26 5.92
C GLY A 137 5.03 -2.39 5.21
N ASP A 138 5.47 -3.38 5.97
CA ASP A 138 6.24 -4.51 5.46
C ASP A 138 5.37 -5.37 4.52
N GLY A 139 4.09 -5.54 4.83
CA GLY A 139 3.15 -6.27 3.96
C GLY A 139 3.04 -5.65 2.57
N VAL A 140 2.96 -4.32 2.50
CA VAL A 140 2.92 -3.58 1.23
C VAL A 140 4.26 -3.64 0.51
N SER A 141 5.35 -3.34 1.21
CA SER A 141 6.71 -3.34 0.64
C SER A 141 7.05 -4.71 0.01
N ASP A 142 6.85 -5.79 0.77
CA ASP A 142 7.18 -7.14 0.32
C ASP A 142 6.29 -7.59 -0.84
N ARG A 143 5.01 -7.19 -0.87
CA ARG A 143 4.11 -7.48 -1.99
C ARG A 143 4.60 -6.82 -3.27
N ILE A 144 5.02 -5.55 -3.22
CA ILE A 144 5.58 -4.83 -4.36
C ILE A 144 6.85 -5.51 -4.89
N VAL A 145 7.79 -5.82 -3.99
CA VAL A 145 9.05 -6.48 -4.36
C VAL A 145 8.78 -7.86 -4.99
N THR A 146 7.81 -8.60 -4.46
CA THR A 146 7.40 -9.91 -4.98
C THR A 146 6.74 -9.80 -6.35
N LEU A 147 5.84 -8.83 -6.55
CA LEU A 147 5.19 -8.58 -7.84
C LEU A 147 6.21 -8.29 -8.95
N ASN A 148 7.30 -7.59 -8.63
CA ASN A 148 8.36 -7.36 -9.62
C ASN A 148 9.03 -8.67 -10.04
N LYS A 149 9.35 -9.57 -9.10
CA LYS A 149 9.97 -10.87 -9.42
C LYS A 149 9.08 -11.74 -10.32
N GLN A 150 7.76 -11.63 -10.20
CA GLN A 150 6.81 -12.37 -11.02
C GLN A 150 6.62 -11.79 -12.43
N ASN A 151 6.97 -10.52 -12.63
CA ASN A 151 6.85 -9.78 -13.90
C ASN A 151 8.23 -9.41 -14.49
N SER A 152 9.29 -10.10 -14.06
CA SER A 152 10.67 -9.92 -14.56
C SER A 152 11.03 -11.01 -15.55
#